data_AF-A0A3B8JFE7-F1
#
_entry.id   AF-A0A3B8JFE7-F1
#
_cell.length_a   1.000
_cell.length_b   1.000
_cell.length_c   1.000
_cell.angle_alpha   90.00
_cell.angle_beta   90.00
_cell.angle_gamma   90.00
#
_symmetry.space_group_name_H-M   'P 1'
#
loop_
_entity.id
_entity.type
_entity.pdbx_description
1 polymer ?
#
loop_
_entity_poly.entity_id
_entity_poly.type
_entity_poly.pdbx_seq_one_letter_code
_entity_poly.pdbx_strand_id
1 'polypeptide(L)'
;MLNSTREGAYEGRLALLHLEDKFSIKHFEWRRRQSMATVISWDNFALGQADLGEDTIRLTESNLNDPNLIEIVLSTDQQVTWWKGIELWDGVIGASNKIGFTYTQDSNHGPVCAQVRANSPERFRLELLKGKMFNVHTGMYELRDFSLRRGRRLHFHWIRD
;
A
#
# COMPACT_ATOMS: atom_id res chain seq x y z
N MET A 1 41.73 38.74 37.14
CA MET A 1 40.40 38.44 37.70
C MET A 1 39.44 38.25 36.56
N LEU A 2 38.73 37.11 36.56
CA LEU A 2 37.80 36.65 35.53
C LEU A 2 36.48 37.40 35.60
N ASN A 3 35.85 37.64 34.44
CA ASN A 3 34.42 37.38 34.27
C ASN A 3 34.09 37.22 32.78
N SER A 4 33.75 35.98 32.39
CA SER A 4 33.11 35.64 31.13
C SER A 4 31.79 34.92 31.43
N THR A 5 30.68 35.39 30.88
CA THR A 5 29.40 34.64 30.89
C THR A 5 28.63 35.11 29.65
N ARG A 6 28.71 34.34 28.55
CA ARG A 6 27.71 33.36 28.08
C ARG A 6 26.41 34.01 27.58
N GLU A 7 26.40 34.35 26.28
CA GLU A 7 25.19 34.84 25.59
C GLU A 7 24.99 34.19 24.19
N GLY A 8 25.53 32.99 23.95
CA GLY A 8 25.61 32.42 22.59
C GLY A 8 25.03 31.02 22.39
N ALA A 9 24.13 30.50 23.23
CA ALA A 9 23.78 29.07 23.21
C ALA A 9 22.29 28.71 23.14
N TYR A 10 21.36 29.66 22.95
CA TYR A 10 19.92 29.36 22.98
C TYR A 10 19.16 29.56 21.65
N GLU A 11 19.72 30.30 20.68
CA GLU A 11 19.03 30.57 19.41
C GLU A 11 19.18 29.42 18.38
N GLY A 12 20.22 28.59 18.48
CA GLY A 12 20.50 27.53 17.50
C GLY A 12 19.66 26.26 17.63
N ARG A 13 19.01 26.02 18.78
CA ARG A 13 18.24 24.78 19.04
C ARG A 13 16.75 24.90 18.69
N LEU A 14 16.20 26.11 18.59
CA LEU A 14 14.79 26.32 18.23
C LEU A 14 14.57 26.30 16.71
N ALA A 15 15.58 26.62 15.91
CA ALA A 15 15.49 26.56 14.45
C ALA A 15 15.52 25.12 13.89
N LEU A 16 16.12 24.16 14.60
CA LEU A 16 16.19 22.76 14.19
C LEU A 16 14.90 21.97 14.48
N LEU A 17 14.22 22.28 15.58
CA LEU A 17 12.93 21.64 15.92
C LEU A 17 11.78 22.08 15.00
N HIS A 18 11.88 23.25 14.35
CA HIS A 18 10.82 23.76 13.46
C HIS A 18 10.93 23.28 12.00
N LEU A 19 12.06 22.67 11.61
CA LEU A 19 12.28 22.14 10.26
C LEU A 19 11.95 20.64 10.18
N GLU A 20 12.19 19.88 11.24
CA GLU A 20 11.85 18.45 11.27
C GLU A 20 10.32 18.22 11.33
N ASP A 21 9.58 19.08 12.04
CA ASP A 21 8.12 19.00 12.07
C ASP A 21 7.47 19.35 10.73
N LYS A 22 8.01 20.28 9.94
CA LYS A 22 7.41 20.66 8.66
C LYS A 22 7.63 19.63 7.55
N PHE A 23 8.73 18.87 7.59
CA PHE A 23 8.94 17.76 6.66
C PHE A 23 8.11 16.53 7.05
N SER A 24 7.93 16.28 8.34
CA SER A 24 7.11 15.18 8.85
C SER A 24 5.60 15.44 8.64
N ILE A 25 5.14 16.67 8.84
CA ILE A 25 3.74 17.06 8.60
C ILE A 25 3.40 17.05 7.10
N LYS A 26 4.31 17.43 6.20
CA LYS A 26 4.05 17.31 4.74
C LYS A 26 4.01 15.86 4.25
N HIS A 27 4.80 14.95 4.82
CA HIS A 27 4.72 13.52 4.49
C HIS A 27 3.47 12.86 5.07
N PHE A 28 2.97 13.34 6.21
CA PHE A 28 1.78 12.80 6.88
C PHE A 28 0.47 13.38 6.32
N GLU A 29 0.44 14.66 5.91
CA GLU A 29 -0.75 15.30 5.35
C GLU A 29 -0.97 15.03 3.86
N TRP A 30 0.06 14.63 3.09
CA TRP A 30 -0.15 14.15 1.72
C TRP A 30 -0.92 12.81 1.67
N ARG A 31 -0.82 11.98 2.71
CA ARG A 31 -1.61 10.75 2.89
C ARG A 31 -3.08 10.99 3.29
N ARG A 32 -3.47 12.22 3.64
CA ARG A 32 -4.87 12.62 3.87
C ARG A 32 -5.60 13.03 2.59
N ARG A 33 -4.94 13.02 1.42
CA ARG A 33 -5.71 12.90 0.18
C ARG A 33 -6.44 11.57 0.27
N GLN A 34 -7.77 11.62 0.16
CA GLN A 34 -8.58 10.46 -0.19
C GLN A 34 -7.77 9.62 -1.15
N SER A 35 -7.60 8.32 -0.84
CA SER A 35 -7.18 7.34 -1.83
C SER A 35 -7.84 7.72 -3.16
N MET A 36 -7.06 8.26 -4.11
CA MET A 36 -7.57 8.53 -5.46
C MET A 36 -7.70 7.22 -6.24
N ALA A 37 -7.44 6.09 -5.57
CA ALA A 37 -7.66 4.79 -6.15
C ALA A 37 -9.14 4.65 -6.48
N THR A 38 -9.39 4.18 -7.68
CA THR A 38 -10.73 3.80 -8.11
C THR A 38 -11.18 2.62 -7.26
N VAL A 39 -12.26 2.78 -6.50
CA VAL A 39 -12.87 1.67 -5.78
C VAL A 39 -13.45 0.71 -6.80
N ILE A 40 -12.94 -0.53 -6.80
CA ILE A 40 -13.40 -1.64 -7.63
C ILE A 40 -14.02 -2.70 -6.73
N SER A 41 -14.89 -3.54 -7.29
CA SER A 41 -15.51 -4.65 -6.57
C SER A 41 -14.84 -5.97 -6.92
N TRP A 42 -15.08 -6.99 -6.10
CA TRP A 42 -14.67 -8.35 -6.41
C TRP A 42 -15.29 -8.88 -7.70
N ASP A 43 -16.47 -8.37 -8.08
CA ASP A 43 -17.16 -8.77 -9.31
C ASP A 43 -16.43 -8.30 -10.57
N ASN A 44 -15.55 -7.29 -10.48
CA ASN A 44 -14.65 -6.95 -11.58
C ASN A 44 -13.75 -8.13 -11.99
N PHE A 45 -13.58 -9.14 -11.12
CA PHE A 45 -12.83 -10.36 -11.38
C PHE A 45 -13.71 -11.59 -11.60
N ALA A 46 -15.02 -11.44 -11.86
CA ALA A 46 -15.93 -12.58 -12.00
C ALA A 46 -15.53 -13.57 -13.13
N LEU A 47 -14.78 -13.09 -14.14
CA LEU A 47 -14.23 -13.90 -15.22
C LEU A 47 -12.74 -14.26 -15.00
N GLY A 48 -12.24 -14.12 -13.77
CA GLY A 48 -10.84 -14.36 -13.39
C GLY A 48 -9.88 -13.21 -13.70
N GLN A 49 -10.33 -12.15 -14.39
CA GLN A 49 -9.53 -10.96 -14.66
C GLN A 49 -10.40 -9.70 -14.67
N ALA A 50 -9.77 -8.57 -14.37
CA ALA A 50 -10.36 -7.24 -14.47
C ALA A 50 -9.59 -6.40 -15.50
N ASP A 51 -10.33 -5.83 -16.46
CA ASP A 51 -9.83 -4.85 -17.41
C ASP A 51 -10.17 -3.44 -16.92
N LEU A 52 -9.16 -2.71 -16.44
CA LEU A 52 -9.31 -1.48 -15.65
C LEU A 52 -8.76 -0.26 -16.40
N GLY A 53 -9.03 -0.21 -17.71
CA GLY A 53 -8.52 0.80 -18.63
C GLY A 53 -7.17 0.38 -19.23
N GLU A 54 -6.10 1.02 -18.79
CA GLU A 54 -4.73 0.72 -19.25
C GLU A 54 -4.20 -0.56 -18.60
N ASP A 55 -4.64 -0.86 -17.38
CA ASP A 55 -4.19 -2.03 -16.65
C ASP A 55 -5.13 -3.24 -16.86
N THR A 56 -4.54 -4.42 -16.96
CA THR A 56 -5.26 -5.71 -16.92
C THR A 56 -4.67 -6.56 -15.80
N ILE A 57 -5.52 -7.01 -14.87
CA ILE A 57 -5.09 -7.75 -13.67
C ILE A 57 -5.90 -9.05 -13.58
N ARG A 58 -5.21 -10.17 -13.50
CA ARG A 58 -5.80 -11.48 -13.22
C ARG A 58 -5.81 -11.74 -11.72
N LEU A 59 -6.91 -12.29 -11.22
CA LEU A 59 -7.05 -12.78 -9.84
C LEU A 59 -7.25 -14.29 -9.86
N THR A 60 -6.41 -15.02 -9.14
CA THR A 60 -6.62 -16.44 -8.85
C THR A 60 -6.78 -16.63 -7.35
N GLU A 61 -7.83 -17.34 -6.93
CA GLU A 61 -8.09 -17.68 -5.54
C GLU A 61 -7.80 -19.16 -5.28
N SER A 62 -7.15 -19.46 -4.15
CA SER A 62 -6.94 -20.84 -3.69
C SER A 62 -7.12 -20.93 -2.17
N ASN A 63 -7.37 -22.14 -1.66
CA ASN A 63 -7.51 -22.38 -0.23
C ASN A 63 -6.15 -22.39 0.46
N LEU A 64 -6.08 -21.80 1.64
CA LEU A 64 -5.00 -21.98 2.60
C LEU A 64 -5.36 -23.10 3.59
N ASN A 65 -4.34 -23.66 4.23
CA ASN A 65 -4.51 -24.63 5.31
C ASN A 65 -4.91 -23.97 6.65
N ASP A 66 -4.75 -22.64 6.80
CA ASP A 66 -5.19 -21.88 7.97
C ASP A 66 -6.40 -21.00 7.61
N PRO A 67 -7.61 -21.27 8.14
CA PRO A 67 -8.81 -20.48 7.87
C PRO A 67 -8.76 -19.06 8.46
N ASN A 68 -7.81 -18.77 9.36
CA ASN A 68 -7.64 -17.47 10.01
C ASN A 68 -6.60 -16.60 9.31
N LEU A 69 -6.12 -16.99 8.13
CA LEU A 69 -5.19 -16.21 7.34
C LEU A 69 -5.83 -15.77 6.02
N ILE A 70 -5.38 -14.62 5.56
CA ILE A 70 -5.49 -14.21 4.17
C ILE A 70 -4.07 -13.99 3.67
N GLU A 71 -3.74 -14.62 2.54
CA GLU A 71 -2.46 -14.39 1.87
C GLU A 71 -2.71 -13.62 0.59
N ILE A 72 -2.00 -12.52 0.42
CA ILE A 72 -2.05 -11.72 -0.80
C ILE A 72 -0.72 -11.91 -1.53
N VAL A 73 -0.81 -12.33 -2.79
CA VAL A 73 0.36 -12.55 -3.66
C VAL A 73 0.30 -11.58 -4.82
N LEU A 74 1.43 -10.95 -5.13
CA LEU A 74 1.61 -10.10 -6.30
C LEU A 74 2.65 -10.73 -7.23
N SER A 75 2.35 -10.71 -8.52
CA SER A 75 3.32 -10.94 -9.58
C SER A 75 2.96 -10.10 -10.80
N THR A 76 3.86 -10.01 -11.75
CA THR A 76 3.66 -9.28 -12.99
C THR A 76 4.14 -10.10 -14.18
N ASP A 77 3.59 -9.87 -15.36
CA ASP A 77 4.22 -10.33 -16.59
C ASP A 77 5.56 -9.63 -16.83
N GLN A 78 6.44 -10.26 -17.60
CA GLN A 78 7.79 -9.74 -17.92
C GLN A 78 7.77 -8.43 -18.71
N GLN A 79 6.66 -8.14 -19.39
CA GLN A 79 6.47 -6.91 -20.17
C GLN A 79 6.00 -5.72 -19.33
N VAL A 80 5.57 -5.94 -18.07
CA VAL A 80 5.15 -4.87 -17.16
C VAL A 80 6.39 -4.13 -16.70
N THR A 81 6.47 -2.85 -17.04
CA THR A 81 7.69 -2.04 -16.83
C THR A 81 7.60 -1.15 -15.60
N TRP A 82 6.38 -0.86 -15.12
CA TRP A 82 6.19 -0.04 -13.94
C TRP A 82 6.23 -0.86 -12.66
N TRP A 83 6.82 -0.27 -11.61
CA TRP A 83 6.72 -0.75 -10.24
C TRP A 83 5.25 -1.02 -9.87
N LYS A 84 4.98 -2.18 -9.26
CA LYS A 84 3.66 -2.55 -8.74
C LYS A 84 3.75 -2.87 -7.26
N GLY A 85 2.75 -2.45 -6.50
CA GLY A 85 2.67 -2.74 -5.07
C GLY A 85 1.28 -3.17 -4.66
N ILE A 86 1.23 -3.81 -3.49
CA ILE A 86 0.00 -4.06 -2.75
C ILE A 86 0.19 -3.52 -1.35
N GLU A 87 -0.73 -2.68 -0.90
CA GLU A 87 -0.84 -2.27 0.50
C GLU A 87 -2.13 -2.80 1.10
N LEU A 88 -2.03 -3.42 2.27
CA LEU A 88 -3.18 -3.88 3.03
C LEU A 88 -3.34 -3.03 4.28
N TRP A 89 -4.56 -2.61 4.52
CA TRP A 89 -4.96 -1.70 5.59
C TRP A 89 -6.09 -2.33 6.39
N ASP A 90 -6.06 -2.14 7.72
CA ASP A 90 -7.18 -2.42 8.63
C ASP A 90 -7.74 -1.10 9.15
N GLY A 91 -9.05 -0.91 8.97
CA GLY A 91 -9.81 0.14 9.63
C GLY A 91 -10.66 0.95 8.65
N VAL A 92 -11.43 1.88 9.22
CA VAL A 92 -12.24 2.80 8.42
C VAL A 92 -11.38 3.92 7.84
N ILE A 93 -11.87 4.52 6.75
CA ILE A 93 -11.22 5.68 6.11
C ILE A 93 -11.02 6.78 7.17
N GLY A 94 -9.78 7.24 7.33
CA GLY A 94 -9.40 8.26 8.33
C GLY A 94 -8.79 7.72 9.63
N ALA A 95 -8.90 6.42 9.91
CA ALA A 95 -8.28 5.74 11.05
C ALA A 95 -7.76 4.34 10.67
N SER A 96 -7.11 4.24 9.50
CA SER A 96 -6.60 2.97 8.97
C SER A 96 -5.14 2.73 9.31
N ASN A 97 -4.81 1.53 9.75
CA ASN A 97 -3.45 1.07 10.00
C ASN A 97 -2.98 0.19 8.85
N LYS A 98 -1.76 0.43 8.34
CA LYS A 98 -1.14 -0.46 7.35
C LYS A 98 -0.72 -1.75 8.05
N ILE A 99 -1.24 -2.88 7.59
CA ILE A 99 -1.02 -4.21 8.16
C ILE A 99 -0.25 -5.15 7.22
N GLY A 100 -0.05 -4.75 5.96
CA GLY A 100 0.73 -5.52 5.00
C GLY A 100 1.22 -4.65 3.83
N PHE A 101 2.37 -5.02 3.28
CA PHE A 101 2.94 -4.39 2.09
C PHE A 101 3.83 -5.38 1.34
N THR A 102 3.73 -5.42 0.02
CA THR A 102 4.61 -6.20 -0.85
C THR A 102 4.64 -5.57 -2.24
N TYR A 103 5.71 -5.79 -3.02
CA TYR A 103 5.88 -5.14 -4.32
C TYR A 103 6.81 -5.88 -5.28
N THR A 104 6.64 -5.61 -6.58
CA THR A 104 7.52 -6.01 -7.68
C THR A 104 8.23 -4.77 -8.24
N GLN A 105 9.47 -4.94 -8.69
CA GLN A 105 10.28 -3.85 -9.23
C GLN A 105 11.40 -4.38 -10.11
N ASP A 106 11.74 -3.62 -11.16
CA ASP A 106 12.87 -3.89 -12.06
C ASP A 106 12.80 -5.34 -12.57
N SER A 107 13.83 -6.16 -12.35
CA SER A 107 13.86 -7.56 -12.76
C SER A 107 13.07 -8.51 -11.86
N ASN A 108 12.54 -8.05 -10.72
CA ASN A 108 11.74 -8.86 -9.81
C ASN A 108 10.25 -8.75 -10.17
N HIS A 109 9.76 -9.69 -10.98
CA HIS A 109 8.36 -9.82 -11.37
C HIS A 109 7.52 -10.70 -10.42
N GLY A 110 8.06 -11.01 -9.23
CA GLY A 110 7.42 -11.87 -8.24
C GLY A 110 7.52 -13.37 -8.55
N PRO A 111 6.74 -14.22 -7.85
CA PRO A 111 5.73 -13.84 -6.87
C PRO A 111 6.33 -13.30 -5.58
N VAL A 112 5.72 -12.24 -5.04
CA VAL A 112 5.96 -11.71 -3.69
C VAL A 112 4.67 -11.80 -2.88
N CYS A 113 4.75 -11.96 -1.56
CA CYS A 113 3.55 -12.16 -0.74
C CYS A 113 3.54 -11.33 0.54
N ALA A 114 2.33 -11.13 1.05
CA ALA A 114 2.04 -10.63 2.39
C ALA A 114 0.91 -11.46 3.01
N GLN A 115 1.04 -11.81 4.28
CA GLN A 115 0.04 -12.59 5.01
C GLN A 115 -0.49 -11.77 6.18
N VAL A 116 -1.80 -11.85 6.43
CA VAL A 116 -2.43 -11.22 7.58
C VAL A 116 -3.44 -12.13 8.28
N ARG A 117 -3.63 -11.89 9.57
CA ARG A 117 -4.67 -12.55 10.36
C ARG A 117 -6.04 -12.00 10.02
N ALA A 118 -6.98 -12.87 9.67
CA ALA A 118 -8.34 -12.52 9.26
C ALA A 118 -9.30 -12.33 10.46
N ASN A 119 -8.88 -11.53 11.45
CA ASN A 119 -9.68 -11.28 12.65
C ASN A 119 -10.95 -10.45 12.33
N SER A 120 -10.81 -9.42 11.49
CA SER A 120 -11.88 -8.52 11.04
C SER A 120 -11.73 -8.16 9.55
N PRO A 121 -11.78 -9.15 8.64
CA PRO A 121 -11.53 -8.96 7.21
C PRO A 121 -12.55 -8.08 6.49
N GLU A 122 -13.76 -7.91 7.05
CA GLU A 122 -14.74 -6.92 6.59
C GLU A 122 -14.21 -5.48 6.68
N ARG A 123 -13.24 -5.23 7.57
CA ARG A 123 -12.57 -3.93 7.75
C ARG A 123 -11.33 -3.78 6.87
N PHE A 124 -10.95 -4.81 6.12
CA PHE A 124 -9.74 -4.76 5.32
C PHE A 124 -9.97 -3.99 4.03
N ARG A 125 -8.97 -3.17 3.71
CA ARG A 125 -8.83 -2.46 2.45
C ARG A 125 -7.50 -2.86 1.83
N LEU A 126 -7.53 -3.23 0.56
CA LEU A 126 -6.35 -3.49 -0.25
C LEU A 126 -6.25 -2.42 -1.33
N GLU A 127 -5.08 -1.81 -1.44
CA GLU A 127 -4.75 -0.89 -2.51
C GLU A 127 -3.74 -1.56 -3.46
N LEU A 128 -4.07 -1.58 -4.75
CA LEU A 128 -3.17 -1.95 -5.83
C LEU A 128 -2.46 -0.67 -6.29
N LEU A 129 -1.14 -0.62 -6.13
CA LEU A 129 -0.33 0.56 -6.39
C LEU A 129 0.46 0.41 -7.69
N LYS A 130 0.68 1.53 -8.37
CA LYS A 130 1.52 1.65 -9.56
C LYS A 130 2.48 2.83 -9.39
N GLY A 131 3.72 2.63 -9.83
CA GLY A 131 4.71 3.71 -9.94
C GLY A 131 4.28 4.72 -11.01
N LYS A 132 4.57 6.00 -10.76
CA LYS A 132 4.43 7.10 -11.74
C LYS A 132 5.75 7.85 -11.84
N MET A 133 5.81 8.81 -12.77
CA MET A 133 6.98 9.68 -12.92
C MET A 133 7.42 10.28 -11.56
N PHE A 134 8.74 10.43 -11.40
CA PHE A 134 9.38 10.94 -10.18
C PHE A 134 9.21 10.06 -8.92
N ASN A 135 9.20 8.73 -9.10
CA ASN A 135 9.21 7.76 -8.00
C ASN A 135 7.99 7.87 -7.06
N VAL A 136 6.85 8.33 -7.59
CA VAL A 136 5.60 8.45 -6.85
C VAL A 136 4.81 7.15 -6.98
N HIS A 137 4.61 6.43 -5.88
CA HIS A 137 3.72 5.26 -5.83
C HIS A 137 2.30 5.71 -5.53
N THR A 138 1.37 5.44 -6.46
CA THR A 138 -0.03 5.87 -6.34
C THR A 138 -0.93 4.65 -6.24
N GLY A 139 -1.85 4.66 -5.27
CA GLY A 139 -2.96 3.71 -5.24
C GLY A 139 -3.85 3.92 -6.48
N MET A 140 -3.95 2.89 -7.32
CA MET A 140 -4.73 2.92 -8.56
C MET A 140 -6.11 2.32 -8.35
N TYR A 141 -6.16 1.19 -7.64
CA TYR A 141 -7.38 0.45 -7.40
C TYR A 141 -7.51 0.04 -5.95
N GLU A 142 -8.74 0.03 -5.47
CA GLU A 142 -9.04 -0.29 -4.09
C GLU A 142 -10.10 -1.39 -4.02
N LEU A 143 -9.78 -2.46 -3.30
CA LEU A 143 -10.70 -3.55 -2.95
C LEU A 143 -11.01 -3.51 -1.46
N ARG A 144 -12.26 -3.82 -1.11
CA ARG A 144 -12.76 -3.80 0.26
C ARG A 144 -13.51 -5.08 0.58
N ASP A 145 -13.74 -5.31 1.87
CA ASP A 145 -14.54 -6.42 2.38
C ASP A 145 -13.99 -7.79 1.95
N PHE A 146 -13.15 -8.35 2.82
CA PHE A 146 -12.52 -9.65 2.62
C PHE A 146 -13.28 -10.77 3.34
N SER A 147 -14.53 -10.54 3.76
CA SER A 147 -15.29 -11.49 4.59
C SER A 147 -15.35 -12.90 4.00
N LEU A 148 -15.60 -13.00 2.69
CA LEU A 148 -15.68 -14.28 1.97
C LEU A 148 -14.31 -14.87 1.61
N ARG A 149 -13.22 -14.18 1.94
CA ARG A 149 -11.84 -14.52 1.55
C ARG A 149 -11.01 -15.02 2.74
N ARG A 150 -11.61 -15.21 3.92
CA ARG A 150 -10.97 -15.90 5.04
C ARG A 150 -10.44 -17.28 4.59
N GLY A 151 -9.20 -17.59 4.96
CA GLY A 151 -8.55 -18.83 4.56
C GLY A 151 -8.19 -18.92 3.09
N ARG A 152 -8.11 -17.79 2.38
CA ARG A 152 -7.76 -17.77 0.95
C ARG A 152 -6.40 -17.15 0.69
N ARG A 153 -5.74 -17.69 -0.34
CA ARG A 153 -4.65 -17.04 -1.07
C ARG A 153 -5.25 -16.32 -2.27
N LEU A 154 -5.06 -15.01 -2.33
CA LEU A 154 -5.49 -14.13 -3.41
C LEU A 154 -4.26 -13.73 -4.21
N HIS A 155 -4.12 -14.28 -5.41
CA HIS A 155 -2.99 -14.00 -6.29
C HIS A 155 -3.38 -13.02 -7.38
N PHE A 156 -2.89 -11.79 -7.25
CA PHE A 156 -2.99 -10.74 -8.24
C PHE A 156 -1.79 -10.84 -9.20
N HIS A 157 -2.08 -11.04 -10.48
CA HIS A 157 -1.10 -11.09 -11.54
C HIS A 157 -1.36 -9.96 -12.53
N TRP A 158 -0.48 -8.97 -12.54
CA TRP A 158 -0.57 -7.79 -13.42
C TRP A 158 -0.06 -8.17 -14.81
N ILE A 159 -0.95 -8.19 -15.80
CA ILE A 159 -0.66 -8.66 -17.16
C ILE A 159 -0.16 -7.52 -18.05
N ARG A 160 -0.76 -6.33 -17.87
CA ARG A 160 -0.56 -5.17 -18.72
C ARG A 160 -0.63 -3.90 -17.91
N ASP A 161 0.19 -2.91 -18.29
CA ASP A 161 0.23 -1.57 -17.70
C ASP A 161 0.33 -0.44 -18.71
#